data_AF-A0AAE4P7F2-F1
#
_entry.id   AF-A0AAE4P7F2-F1
#
_cell.length_a   1.000
_cell.length_b   1.000
_cell.length_c   1.000
_cell.angle_alpha   90.00
_cell.angle_beta   90.00
_cell.angle_gamma   90.00
#
_symmetry.space_group_name_H-M   'P 1'
#
loop_
_entity.id
_entity.type
_entity.pdbx_description
1 polymer ?
#
loop_
_entity_poly.entity_id
_entity_poly.type
_entity_poly.pdbx_seq_one_letter_code
_entity_poly.pdbx_strand_id
1 'polypeptide(L)'
;MNMFTFHTPERPEPLGLDLANLAGGGSCPSQFYGKTHDGLDVYVRYRGGILRVHVANVPGVRAVDDGQCILQTQIGTQYDGTISLSQFCSTFGVTVNGIMPKETNPEAHRNADFTGQTTYWESHLDQITIETSRRILSEACLTLPDALLVRPVVTDAHKLERLEATTPEQIDYWHAWLITGASGMAELNIDPEFGVLPAPDQLVVEIQFSPWQFPAPRYTGLTKHAETDLGCRLFVPGERGMPEDIALTTDTLRMRSKFRKNDEVTRNQLAALGEAISRLIPPTNLERRDLKTGSLIDYVDRPIDPVIVDWCNSAENRWVSITRTDRNGPWIGERPTRP
;
A
#
# COMPACT_ATOMS: atom_id res chain seq x y z
N MET A 1 -1.98 -10.57 10.26
CA MET A 1 -1.14 -9.69 9.42
C MET A 1 -0.82 -8.46 10.24
N ASN A 2 0.45 -8.01 10.31
CA ASN A 2 0.79 -6.82 11.08
C ASN A 2 0.22 -5.58 10.36
N MET A 3 -0.51 -4.73 11.08
CA MET A 3 -1.07 -3.48 10.54
C MET A 3 0.00 -2.46 10.16
N PHE A 4 1.17 -2.56 10.79
CA PHE A 4 2.31 -1.69 10.62
C PHE A 4 3.56 -2.53 10.40
N THR A 5 4.40 -2.12 9.46
CA THR A 5 5.64 -2.84 9.14
C THR A 5 6.80 -1.86 9.04
N PHE A 6 7.96 -2.29 9.52
CA PHE A 6 9.23 -1.65 9.22
C PHE A 6 9.97 -2.51 8.21
N HIS A 7 10.45 -1.89 7.14
CA HIS A 7 11.26 -2.55 6.13
C HIS A 7 12.54 -1.76 5.91
N THR A 8 13.67 -2.41 6.14
CA THR A 8 14.99 -1.89 5.74
C THR A 8 15.48 -2.79 4.61
N PRO A 9 15.72 -2.27 3.39
CA PRO A 9 16.27 -3.07 2.33
C PRO A 9 17.59 -3.70 2.77
N GLU A 10 17.72 -5.00 2.59
CA GLU A 10 19.02 -5.66 2.70
C GLU A 10 19.76 -5.46 1.40
N ARG A 11 20.98 -4.91 1.46
CA ARG A 11 21.78 -4.70 0.26
C ARG A 11 22.12 -6.07 -0.34
N PRO A 12 21.61 -6.41 -1.53
CA PRO A 12 21.90 -7.69 -2.16
C PRO A 12 23.32 -7.69 -2.70
N GLU A 13 23.90 -8.88 -2.86
CA GLU A 13 25.16 -9.02 -3.60
C GLU A 13 24.96 -8.57 -5.06
N PRO A 14 25.93 -7.85 -5.65
CA PRO A 14 25.88 -7.52 -7.07
C PRO A 14 25.78 -8.80 -7.91
N LEU A 15 24.90 -8.79 -8.90
CA LEU A 15 24.74 -9.90 -9.85
C LEU A 15 25.94 -10.04 -10.78
N GLY A 16 26.68 -8.96 -10.99
CA GLY A 16 27.86 -8.94 -11.87
C GLY A 16 27.53 -9.28 -13.33
N LEU A 17 26.29 -9.03 -13.77
CA LEU A 17 25.87 -9.33 -15.14
C LEU A 17 26.30 -8.22 -16.10
N ASP A 18 26.99 -8.60 -17.17
CA ASP A 18 27.14 -7.76 -18.35
C ASP A 18 26.30 -8.34 -19.49
N LEU A 19 25.35 -7.54 -19.98
CA LEU A 19 24.34 -7.95 -20.94
C LEU A 19 24.64 -7.32 -22.31
N ALA A 20 24.28 -8.03 -23.39
CA ALA A 20 24.34 -7.48 -24.74
C ALA A 20 23.27 -6.40 -24.94
N ASN A 21 22.09 -6.60 -24.33
CA ASN A 21 21.02 -5.61 -24.27
C ASN A 21 20.19 -5.76 -22.99
N LEU A 22 19.60 -4.66 -22.55
CA LEU A 22 18.59 -4.61 -21.50
C LEU A 22 17.71 -3.40 -21.75
N ALA A 23 16.40 -3.61 -21.79
CA ALA A 23 15.40 -2.57 -21.99
C ALA A 23 14.13 -2.88 -21.19
N GLY A 24 13.23 -1.91 -21.07
CA GLY A 24 11.98 -2.06 -20.36
C GLY A 24 11.72 -0.89 -19.42
N GLY A 25 10.94 -1.14 -18.39
CA GLY A 25 10.48 -0.12 -17.44
C GLY A 25 9.07 -0.41 -16.94
N GLY A 26 8.32 0.64 -16.65
CA GLY A 26 6.97 0.56 -16.09
C GLY A 26 6.94 0.85 -14.60
N SER A 27 5.72 1.04 -14.06
CA SER A 27 5.51 1.52 -12.70
C SER A 27 5.00 0.46 -11.72
N CYS A 28 4.10 -0.45 -12.12
CA CYS A 28 3.65 -1.54 -11.26
C CYS A 28 3.02 -2.68 -12.07
N PRO A 29 3.76 -3.74 -12.45
CA PRO A 29 5.17 -3.98 -12.13
C PRO A 29 6.14 -3.26 -13.07
N SER A 30 7.32 -2.88 -12.57
CA SER A 30 8.50 -2.63 -13.42
C SER A 30 9.04 -3.94 -13.97
N GLN A 31 9.33 -3.97 -15.27
CA GLN A 31 9.78 -5.16 -15.98
C GLN A 31 10.91 -4.83 -16.95
N PHE A 32 11.97 -5.62 -16.94
CA PHE A 32 13.07 -5.49 -17.88
C PHE A 32 13.30 -6.79 -18.63
N TYR A 33 13.64 -6.66 -19.91
CA TYR A 33 13.92 -7.73 -20.84
C TYR A 33 15.30 -7.48 -21.43
N GLY A 34 16.15 -8.49 -21.38
CA GLY A 34 17.51 -8.39 -21.87
C GLY A 34 18.00 -9.68 -22.49
N LYS A 35 19.24 -9.65 -22.96
CA LYS A 35 19.98 -10.82 -23.44
C LYS A 35 21.41 -10.76 -22.96
N THR A 36 21.96 -11.90 -22.55
CA THR A 36 23.40 -12.08 -22.34
C THR A 36 24.15 -12.06 -23.67
N HIS A 37 25.50 -11.96 -23.62
CA HIS A 37 26.35 -11.97 -24.81
C HIS A 37 26.34 -13.28 -25.60
N ASP A 38 26.07 -14.40 -24.92
CA ASP A 38 25.88 -15.72 -25.52
C ASP A 38 24.41 -15.99 -25.95
N GLY A 39 23.54 -14.98 -25.85
CA GLY A 39 22.19 -15.00 -26.43
C GLY A 39 21.10 -15.62 -25.55
N LEU A 40 21.36 -15.83 -24.26
CA LEU A 40 20.35 -16.25 -23.28
C LEU A 40 19.42 -15.08 -22.95
N ASP A 41 18.11 -15.34 -22.92
CA ASP A 41 17.15 -14.34 -22.50
C ASP A 41 17.29 -14.04 -21.00
N VAL A 42 17.11 -12.77 -20.62
CA VAL A 42 17.07 -12.31 -19.24
C VAL A 42 15.75 -11.61 -18.99
N TYR A 43 15.08 -11.97 -17.90
CA TYR A 43 13.84 -11.32 -17.47
C TYR A 43 13.95 -10.87 -16.02
N VAL A 44 13.62 -9.60 -15.80
CA VAL A 44 13.58 -8.97 -14.49
C VAL A 44 12.18 -8.47 -14.21
N ARG A 45 11.68 -8.74 -13.01
CA ARG A 45 10.38 -8.26 -12.55
C ARG A 45 10.47 -7.75 -11.13
N TYR A 46 9.95 -6.54 -10.91
CA TYR A 46 9.80 -5.96 -9.58
C TYR A 46 8.31 -5.73 -9.27
N ARG A 47 7.81 -6.38 -8.22
CA ARG A 47 6.41 -6.25 -7.76
C ARG A 47 6.24 -6.69 -6.32
N GLY A 48 5.45 -5.94 -5.56
CA GLY A 48 5.20 -6.20 -4.15
C GLY A 48 6.46 -6.13 -3.27
N GLY A 49 7.42 -5.28 -3.63
CA GLY A 49 8.72 -5.17 -2.98
C GLY A 49 9.70 -6.28 -3.30
N ILE A 50 9.29 -7.27 -4.11
CA ILE A 50 10.12 -8.41 -4.50
C ILE A 50 10.71 -8.18 -5.89
N LEU A 51 12.02 -8.25 -5.98
CA LEU A 51 12.76 -8.31 -7.24
C LEU A 51 13.06 -9.76 -7.59
N ARG A 52 12.77 -10.15 -8.84
CA ARG A 52 13.13 -11.45 -9.41
C ARG A 52 13.93 -11.26 -10.69
N VAL A 53 15.01 -12.03 -10.82
CA VAL A 53 15.83 -12.09 -12.04
C VAL A 53 15.91 -13.54 -12.50
N HIS A 54 15.52 -13.76 -13.76
CA HIS A 54 15.59 -15.06 -14.41
C HIS A 54 16.50 -14.97 -15.62
N VAL A 55 17.28 -16.03 -15.86
CA VAL A 55 18.11 -16.20 -17.05
C VAL A 55 17.71 -17.51 -17.71
N ALA A 56 17.50 -17.50 -19.02
CA ALA A 56 17.17 -18.70 -19.77
C ALA A 56 18.31 -19.72 -19.70
N ASN A 57 17.96 -21.01 -19.66
CA ASN A 57 18.96 -22.09 -19.63
C ASN A 57 19.65 -22.30 -20.99
N VAL A 58 18.97 -21.94 -22.08
CA VAL A 58 19.48 -22.08 -23.46
C VAL A 58 19.03 -20.91 -24.35
N PRO A 59 19.76 -20.60 -25.43
CA PRO A 59 19.38 -19.54 -26.36
C PRO A 59 18.02 -19.82 -27.03
N GLY A 60 17.22 -18.78 -27.21
CA GLY A 60 15.92 -18.87 -27.88
C GLY A 60 14.75 -19.33 -27.00
N VAL A 61 14.99 -19.67 -25.73
CA VAL A 61 13.94 -19.95 -24.74
C VAL A 61 13.71 -18.71 -23.88
N ARG A 62 12.44 -18.39 -23.60
CA ARG A 62 12.11 -17.24 -22.74
C ARG A 62 12.43 -17.56 -21.29
N ALA A 63 13.15 -16.67 -20.62
CA ALA A 63 13.50 -16.80 -19.20
C ALA A 63 12.29 -16.92 -18.25
N VAL A 64 11.11 -16.42 -18.65
CA VAL A 64 9.87 -16.50 -17.86
C VAL A 64 9.29 -17.91 -17.83
N ASP A 65 9.51 -18.70 -18.89
CA ASP A 65 8.85 -19.99 -19.06
C ASP A 65 9.67 -21.13 -18.42
N ASP A 66 10.99 -21.11 -18.63
CA ASP A 66 11.92 -22.18 -18.22
C ASP A 66 13.33 -21.63 -17.91
N GLY A 67 13.40 -20.43 -17.33
CA GLY A 67 14.66 -19.82 -16.90
C GLY A 67 15.01 -20.16 -15.46
N GLN A 68 16.31 -20.22 -15.15
CA GLN A 68 16.79 -20.29 -13.78
C GLN A 68 16.56 -18.94 -13.08
N CYS A 69 15.92 -18.98 -11.90
CA CYS A 69 15.85 -17.81 -11.02
C CYS A 69 17.20 -17.65 -10.30
N ILE A 70 17.97 -16.63 -10.69
CA ILE A 70 19.30 -16.35 -10.13
C ILE A 70 19.24 -15.35 -8.97
N LEU A 71 18.12 -14.63 -8.83
CA LEU A 71 17.87 -13.73 -7.72
C LEU A 71 16.37 -13.66 -7.43
N GLN A 72 16.02 -13.83 -6.16
CA GLN A 72 14.72 -13.47 -5.61
C GLN A 72 14.94 -12.84 -4.25
N THR A 73 14.69 -11.53 -4.12
CA THR A 73 14.92 -10.81 -2.86
C THR A 73 13.87 -9.73 -2.62
N GLN A 74 13.58 -9.45 -1.35
CA GLN A 74 12.71 -8.36 -0.91
C GLN A 74 13.55 -7.10 -0.76
N ILE A 75 13.48 -6.18 -1.73
CA ILE A 75 14.22 -4.90 -1.68
C ILE A 75 13.34 -3.72 -1.31
N GLY A 76 12.02 -3.77 -1.53
CA GLY A 76 11.09 -2.72 -1.14
C GLY A 76 10.01 -3.20 -0.20
N THR A 77 9.11 -2.29 0.15
CA THR A 77 7.98 -2.56 1.03
C THR A 77 6.88 -3.37 0.33
N GLN A 78 5.94 -3.87 1.13
CA GLN A 78 4.75 -4.53 0.60
C GLN A 78 4.01 -3.55 -0.32
N TYR A 79 3.61 -4.00 -1.51
CA TYR A 79 2.98 -3.18 -2.56
C TYR A 79 3.87 -2.19 -3.33
N ASP A 80 5.17 -2.08 -3.03
CA ASP A 80 6.08 -1.38 -3.93
C ASP A 80 6.23 -2.16 -5.24
N GLY A 81 6.29 -1.48 -6.37
CA GLY A 81 6.40 -2.13 -7.69
C GLY A 81 7.17 -1.30 -8.70
N THR A 82 7.74 -0.17 -8.29
CA THR A 82 8.45 0.75 -9.17
C THR A 82 9.95 0.73 -8.90
N ILE A 83 10.74 0.39 -9.91
CA ILE A 83 12.20 0.57 -9.93
C ILE A 83 12.60 1.02 -11.34
N SER A 84 13.46 2.04 -11.43
CA SER A 84 13.98 2.48 -12.74
C SER A 84 15.04 1.50 -13.27
N LEU A 85 15.31 1.55 -14.58
CA LEU A 85 16.35 0.72 -15.18
C LEU A 85 17.72 1.04 -14.57
N SER A 86 18.03 2.33 -14.44
CA SER A 86 19.29 2.79 -13.84
C SER A 86 19.41 2.43 -12.36
N GLN A 87 18.32 2.47 -11.58
CA GLN A 87 18.31 2.03 -10.17
C GLN A 87 18.59 0.53 -10.09
N PHE A 88 17.94 -0.28 -10.91
CA PHE A 88 18.22 -1.71 -10.99
C PHE A 88 19.69 -1.95 -11.35
N CYS A 89 20.18 -1.37 -12.44
CA CYS A 89 21.54 -1.61 -12.90
C CYS A 89 22.59 -1.15 -11.88
N SER A 90 22.42 0.03 -11.27
CA SER A 90 23.35 0.56 -10.27
C SER A 90 23.33 -0.21 -8.95
N THR A 91 22.15 -0.64 -8.49
CA THR A 91 22.01 -1.35 -7.21
C THR A 91 22.54 -2.79 -7.32
N PHE A 92 22.29 -3.45 -8.45
CA PHE A 92 22.59 -4.88 -8.65
C PHE A 92 23.84 -5.14 -9.49
N GLY A 93 24.60 -4.10 -9.83
CA GLY A 93 25.84 -4.23 -10.62
C GLY A 93 25.60 -4.87 -11.98
N VAL A 94 24.53 -4.47 -12.67
CA VAL A 94 24.21 -4.92 -14.03
C VAL A 94 24.67 -3.86 -15.03
N THR A 95 25.30 -4.28 -16.12
CA THR A 95 25.78 -3.40 -17.19
C THR A 95 25.31 -3.89 -18.55
N VAL A 96 25.35 -3.00 -19.54
CA VAL A 96 25.12 -3.32 -20.95
C VAL A 96 26.37 -2.96 -21.73
N ASN A 97 27.05 -3.97 -22.28
CA ASN A 97 28.36 -3.83 -22.93
C ASN A 97 29.39 -3.07 -22.04
N GLY A 98 29.42 -3.39 -20.76
CA GLY A 98 30.28 -2.76 -19.75
C GLY A 98 29.87 -1.34 -19.35
N ILE A 99 28.74 -0.83 -19.84
CA ILE A 99 28.25 0.53 -19.55
C ILE A 99 26.99 0.45 -18.70
N MET A 100 26.92 1.29 -17.66
CA MET A 100 25.72 1.48 -16.85
C MET A 100 24.63 2.20 -17.67
N PRO A 101 23.47 1.59 -17.93
CA PRO A 101 22.38 2.27 -18.63
C PRO A 101 21.95 3.54 -17.89
N LYS A 102 21.85 4.65 -18.62
CA LYS A 102 21.31 5.90 -18.09
C LYS A 102 19.80 5.92 -18.29
N GLU A 103 19.08 6.37 -17.28
CA GLU A 103 17.66 6.63 -17.38
C GLU A 103 17.44 7.97 -18.08
N THR A 104 16.63 7.97 -19.13
CA THR A 104 16.29 9.18 -19.88
C THR A 104 15.00 9.83 -19.37
N ASN A 105 14.19 9.08 -18.62
CA ASN A 105 12.97 9.61 -18.00
C ASN A 105 13.26 10.08 -16.56
N PRO A 106 13.24 11.40 -16.26
CA PRO A 106 13.43 11.90 -14.91
C PRO A 106 12.33 11.41 -13.93
N GLU A 107 11.14 11.08 -14.43
CA GLU A 107 10.02 10.58 -13.62
C GLU A 107 10.09 9.07 -13.31
N ALA A 108 10.99 8.33 -13.98
CA ALA A 108 11.17 6.90 -13.72
C ALA A 108 11.83 6.65 -12.36
N HIS A 109 12.58 7.62 -11.84
CA HIS A 109 13.21 7.58 -10.53
C HIS A 109 12.23 8.00 -9.44
N ARG A 110 11.60 7.05 -8.75
CA ARG A 110 10.73 7.37 -7.60
C ARG A 110 11.48 7.52 -6.26
N ASN A 111 12.77 7.83 -6.27
CA ASN A 111 13.60 8.12 -5.08
C ASN A 111 13.51 7.07 -3.95
N ALA A 112 13.16 5.82 -4.28
CA ALA A 112 13.31 4.71 -3.37
C ALA A 112 14.81 4.41 -3.20
N ASP A 113 15.25 4.37 -1.94
CA ASP A 113 16.59 4.04 -1.52
C ASP A 113 16.64 2.53 -1.22
N PHE A 114 17.25 1.78 -2.14
CA PHE A 114 17.47 0.34 -1.99
C PHE A 114 18.86 0.01 -1.41
N THR A 115 19.62 1.00 -0.93
CA THR A 115 20.99 0.81 -0.42
C THR A 115 21.04 0.20 0.98
N GLY A 116 19.90 0.16 1.67
CA GLY A 116 19.78 -0.29 3.07
C GLY A 116 20.15 0.78 4.11
N GLN A 117 20.31 2.05 3.70
CA GLN A 117 20.51 3.17 4.62
C GLN A 117 19.19 3.80 5.09
N THR A 118 18.10 3.53 4.38
CA THR A 118 16.75 4.00 4.72
C THR A 118 15.90 2.85 5.26
N THR A 119 15.14 3.14 6.31
CA THR A 119 14.05 2.28 6.78
C THR A 119 12.72 2.92 6.42
N TYR A 120 11.81 2.09 5.92
CA TYR A 120 10.45 2.44 5.56
C TYR A 120 9.51 1.95 6.64
N TRP A 121 8.56 2.79 7.02
CA TRP A 121 7.44 2.41 7.87
C TRP A 121 6.16 2.57 7.07
N GLU A 122 5.36 1.51 7.01
CA GLU A 122 4.12 1.51 6.21
C GLU A 122 2.97 0.82 6.93
N SER A 123 1.77 1.32 6.63
CA SER A 123 0.50 0.75 7.06
C SER A 123 -0.50 0.73 5.91
N HIS A 124 -1.23 -0.38 5.81
CA HIS A 124 -2.32 -0.60 4.88
C HIS A 124 -3.53 -1.09 5.65
N LEU A 125 -4.38 -0.16 6.05
CA LEU A 125 -5.60 -0.46 6.81
C LEU A 125 -6.77 -0.55 5.84
N ASP A 126 -7.20 -1.76 5.52
CA ASP A 126 -8.30 -2.00 4.58
C ASP A 126 -9.67 -1.83 5.24
N GLN A 127 -10.66 -1.45 4.44
CA GLN A 127 -12.06 -1.25 4.88
C GLN A 127 -12.19 -0.30 6.08
N ILE A 128 -11.57 0.88 5.99
CA ILE A 128 -11.70 1.94 7.00
C ILE A 128 -12.79 2.92 6.57
N THR A 129 -13.66 3.27 7.51
CA THR A 129 -14.71 4.28 7.37
C THR A 129 -14.14 5.70 7.55
N ILE A 130 -14.89 6.72 7.10
CA ILE A 130 -14.53 8.12 7.34
C ILE A 130 -14.49 8.43 8.84
N GLU A 131 -15.41 7.86 9.62
CA GLU A 131 -15.44 8.08 11.07
C GLU A 131 -14.18 7.54 11.74
N THR A 132 -13.82 6.29 11.46
CA THR A 132 -12.63 5.67 12.04
C THR A 132 -11.35 6.32 11.51
N SER A 133 -11.27 6.73 10.25
CA SER A 133 -10.09 7.46 9.74
C SER A 133 -9.86 8.80 10.45
N ARG A 134 -10.93 9.51 10.82
CA ARG A 134 -10.81 10.73 11.63
C ARG A 134 -10.31 10.43 13.04
N ARG A 135 -10.81 9.38 13.69
CA ARG A 135 -10.32 8.92 15.00
C ARG A 135 -8.83 8.54 14.94
N ILE A 136 -8.40 7.86 13.88
CA ILE A 136 -6.99 7.53 13.61
C ILE A 136 -6.14 8.80 13.50
N LEU A 137 -6.59 9.81 12.74
CA LEU A 137 -5.89 11.09 12.64
C LEU A 137 -5.80 11.80 13.99
N SER A 138 -6.89 11.84 14.77
CA SER A 138 -6.88 12.44 16.10
C SER A 138 -5.88 11.74 17.03
N GLU A 139 -5.86 10.41 17.04
CA GLU A 139 -4.91 9.62 17.83
C GLU A 139 -3.47 9.82 17.36
N ALA A 140 -3.25 9.98 16.05
CA ALA A 140 -1.94 10.28 15.50
C ALA A 140 -1.42 11.64 15.97
N CYS A 141 -2.26 12.68 15.97
CA CYS A 141 -1.92 13.99 16.51
C CYS A 141 -1.67 13.96 18.02
N LEU A 142 -2.38 13.11 18.78
CA LEU A 142 -2.13 12.93 20.21
C LEU A 142 -0.81 12.21 20.48
N THR A 143 -0.46 11.23 19.64
CA THR A 143 0.77 10.44 19.78
C THR A 143 2.01 11.25 19.39
N LEU A 144 1.86 12.19 18.45
CA LEU A 144 2.90 13.11 17.98
C LEU A 144 2.45 14.56 18.24
N PRO A 145 2.46 15.02 19.50
CA PRO A 145 1.83 16.28 19.91
C PRO A 145 2.52 17.55 19.37
N ASP A 146 3.77 17.43 18.93
CA ASP A 146 4.53 18.50 18.28
C ASP A 146 4.31 18.54 16.76
N ALA A 147 3.55 17.60 16.20
CA ALA A 147 3.36 17.50 14.77
C ALA A 147 2.34 18.51 14.21
N LEU A 148 2.65 19.05 13.04
CA LEU A 148 1.72 19.80 12.21
C LEU A 148 0.94 18.84 11.32
N LEU A 149 -0.39 18.84 11.43
CA LEU A 149 -1.27 18.19 10.46
C LEU A 149 -1.57 19.17 9.31
N VAL A 150 -1.19 18.80 8.10
CA VAL A 150 -1.32 19.65 6.92
C VAL A 150 -1.98 18.92 5.75
N ARG A 151 -2.74 19.66 4.96
CA ARG A 151 -3.33 19.20 3.69
C ARG A 151 -2.74 19.97 2.51
N PRO A 152 -2.77 19.39 1.29
CA PRO A 152 -2.29 20.09 0.11
C PRO A 152 -3.30 21.14 -0.34
N VAL A 153 -2.78 22.21 -0.93
CA VAL A 153 -3.52 23.08 -1.84
C VAL A 153 -2.91 22.86 -3.22
N VAL A 154 -3.77 22.51 -4.17
CA VAL A 154 -3.34 22.18 -5.54
C VAL A 154 -3.88 23.20 -6.53
N THR A 155 -3.11 23.38 -7.60
CA THR A 155 -3.53 24.15 -8.78
C THR A 155 -4.61 23.41 -9.57
N ASP A 156 -5.21 24.08 -10.56
CA ASP A 156 -6.14 23.47 -11.53
C ASP A 156 -5.53 22.30 -12.30
N ALA A 157 -4.20 22.29 -12.45
CA ALA A 157 -3.44 21.19 -13.05
C ALA A 157 -3.10 20.05 -12.06
N HIS A 158 -3.71 20.06 -10.87
CA HIS A 158 -3.48 19.11 -9.77
C HIS A 158 -2.04 19.06 -9.24
N LYS A 159 -1.23 20.08 -9.51
CA LYS A 159 0.11 20.22 -8.93
C LYS A 159 0.05 20.84 -7.54
N LEU A 160 0.88 20.36 -6.61
CA LEU A 160 0.99 20.94 -5.26
C LEU A 160 1.52 22.38 -5.34
N GLU A 161 0.75 23.32 -4.82
CA GLU A 161 1.08 24.74 -4.78
C GLU A 161 1.61 25.17 -3.40
N ARG A 162 0.93 24.76 -2.34
CA ARG A 162 1.30 25.04 -0.94
C ARG A 162 0.65 24.03 0.01
N LEU A 163 1.03 24.11 1.28
CA LEU A 163 0.40 23.37 2.37
C LEU A 163 -0.44 24.31 3.23
N GLU A 164 -1.54 23.79 3.78
CA GLU A 164 -2.36 24.48 4.76
C GLU A 164 -2.55 23.59 5.99
N ALA A 165 -2.43 24.20 7.18
CA ALA A 165 -2.74 23.51 8.42
C ALA A 165 -4.22 23.09 8.43
N THR A 166 -4.51 21.93 9.01
CA THR A 166 -5.86 21.39 9.09
C THR A 166 -6.08 20.64 10.40
N THR A 167 -7.29 20.13 10.60
CA THR A 167 -7.64 19.25 11.72
C THR A 167 -8.18 17.93 11.19
N PRO A 168 -8.20 16.86 12.00
CA PRO A 168 -8.82 15.59 11.62
C PRO A 168 -10.26 15.74 11.09
N GLU A 169 -11.01 16.71 11.60
CA GLU A 169 -12.41 16.96 11.21
C GLU A 169 -12.56 17.80 9.95
N GLN A 170 -11.54 18.59 9.60
CA GLN A 170 -11.56 19.54 8.49
C GLN A 170 -10.86 19.02 7.23
N ILE A 171 -10.22 17.86 7.29
CA ILE A 171 -9.61 17.25 6.11
C ILE A 171 -10.68 16.85 5.09
N ASP A 172 -10.49 17.35 3.86
CA ASP A 172 -11.40 17.23 2.72
C ASP A 172 -10.66 16.81 1.44
N TYR A 173 -9.38 16.46 1.57
CA TYR A 173 -8.52 16.02 0.49
C TYR A 173 -7.99 14.63 0.78
N TRP A 174 -7.81 13.81 -0.26
CA TRP A 174 -7.40 12.41 -0.14
C TRP A 174 -5.96 12.17 0.37
N HIS A 175 -5.17 13.23 0.52
CA HIS A 175 -3.82 13.23 1.11
C HIS A 175 -3.72 14.23 2.25
N ALA A 176 -2.95 13.86 3.28
CA ALA A 176 -2.41 14.76 4.28
C ALA A 176 -1.04 14.30 4.76
N TRP A 177 -0.37 15.17 5.52
CA TRP A 177 0.90 14.87 6.18
C TRP A 177 0.85 15.28 7.64
N LEU A 178 1.45 14.45 8.49
CA LEU A 178 1.74 14.75 9.87
C LEU A 178 3.26 14.97 9.98
N ILE A 179 3.69 16.14 10.41
CA ILE A 179 5.10 16.57 10.32
C ILE A 179 5.59 17.04 11.70
N THR A 180 6.50 16.30 12.30
CA THR A 180 7.18 16.66 13.56
C THR A 180 8.46 17.44 13.29
N GLY A 181 9.01 18.11 14.31
CA GLY A 181 10.27 18.84 14.20
C GLY A 181 10.20 20.19 13.46
N ALA A 182 9.02 20.57 12.95
CA ALA A 182 8.79 21.90 12.37
C ALA A 182 8.14 22.82 13.41
N SER A 183 8.71 24.01 13.63
CA SER A 183 8.13 25.02 14.52
C SER A 183 6.95 25.76 13.89
N GLY A 184 6.76 25.62 12.58
CA GLY A 184 5.64 26.20 11.84
C GLY A 184 5.68 25.95 10.34
N MET A 185 4.62 26.35 9.64
CA MET A 185 4.43 26.11 8.20
C MET A 185 5.55 26.66 7.31
N ALA A 186 6.23 27.73 7.73
CA ALA A 186 7.30 28.36 6.96
C ALA A 186 8.57 27.51 6.83
N GLU A 187 8.73 26.49 7.69
CA GLU A 187 9.87 25.56 7.68
C GLU A 187 9.63 24.33 6.80
N LEU A 188 8.42 24.20 6.22
CA LEU A 188 8.04 23.05 5.41
C LEU A 188 8.43 23.28 3.95
N ASN A 189 9.27 22.39 3.42
CA ASN A 189 9.63 22.37 2.01
C ASN A 189 8.68 21.47 1.24
N ILE A 190 8.30 21.90 0.04
CA ILE A 190 7.47 21.13 -0.87
C ILE A 190 8.12 20.96 -2.23
N ASP A 191 7.74 19.87 -2.88
CA ASP A 191 7.98 19.61 -4.29
C ASP A 191 6.62 19.46 -4.99
N PRO A 192 6.35 20.19 -6.09
CA PRO A 192 5.08 20.11 -6.82
C PRO A 192 4.67 18.71 -7.28
N GLU A 193 5.64 17.80 -7.48
CA GLU A 193 5.46 16.43 -7.94
C GLU A 193 5.56 15.41 -6.80
N PHE A 194 6.44 15.64 -5.81
CA PHE A 194 6.75 14.66 -4.75
C PHE A 194 6.09 14.94 -3.39
N GLY A 195 5.42 16.08 -3.19
CA GLY A 195 4.74 16.40 -1.93
C GLY A 195 5.65 17.12 -0.94
N VAL A 196 5.75 16.60 0.28
CA VAL A 196 6.59 17.19 1.36
C VAL A 196 8.03 16.68 1.26
N LEU A 197 9.00 17.59 1.32
CA LEU A 197 10.42 17.29 1.39
C LEU A 197 10.92 17.45 2.84
N PRO A 198 11.15 16.35 3.59
CA PRO A 198 11.56 16.44 4.99
C PRO A 198 12.95 17.09 5.15
N ALA A 199 13.07 18.03 6.08
CA ALA A 199 14.37 18.48 6.59
C ALA A 199 15.06 17.38 7.43
N PRO A 200 16.38 17.45 7.69
CA PRO A 200 17.13 16.39 8.39
C PRO A 200 16.61 15.97 9.77
N ASP A 201 15.88 16.84 10.46
CA ASP A 201 15.31 16.68 11.80
C ASP A 201 13.79 16.54 11.81
N GLN A 202 13.15 16.50 10.64
CA GLN A 202 11.71 16.35 10.51
C GLN A 202 11.34 14.89 10.22
N LEU A 203 10.45 14.33 11.04
CA LEU A 203 9.72 13.11 10.68
C LEU A 203 8.41 13.51 9.98
N VAL A 204 8.24 13.02 8.75
CA VAL A 204 7.05 13.17 7.93
C VAL A 204 6.32 11.84 7.82
N VAL A 205 5.04 11.82 8.20
CA VAL A 205 4.12 10.71 7.96
C VAL A 205 3.10 11.14 6.92
N GLU A 206 3.17 10.56 5.73
CA GLU A 206 2.15 10.75 4.71
C GLU A 206 0.95 9.84 4.96
N ILE A 207 -0.24 10.38 4.77
CA ILE A 207 -1.51 9.71 5.02
C ILE A 207 -2.39 9.87 3.79
N GLN A 208 -2.90 8.74 3.28
CA GLN A 208 -3.77 8.70 2.11
C GLN A 208 -5.08 8.00 2.45
N PHE A 209 -6.20 8.68 2.18
CA PHE A 209 -7.52 8.10 2.35
C PHE A 209 -8.53 8.84 1.45
N SER A 210 -8.95 8.18 0.38
CA SER A 210 -9.74 8.81 -0.67
C SER A 210 -11.16 9.26 -0.26
N PRO A 211 -11.85 8.60 0.68
CA PRO A 211 -13.18 9.03 1.10
C PRO A 211 -13.26 10.41 1.76
N TRP A 212 -12.15 11.02 2.19
CA TRP A 212 -12.16 12.42 2.64
C TRP A 212 -12.59 13.37 1.53
N GLN A 213 -12.17 13.10 0.29
CA GLN A 213 -12.55 13.89 -0.88
C GLN A 213 -13.77 13.30 -1.63
N PHE A 214 -13.89 11.97 -1.64
CA PHE A 214 -14.92 11.26 -2.41
C PHE A 214 -15.73 10.33 -1.49
N PRO A 215 -16.66 10.85 -0.69
CA PRO A 215 -17.31 10.14 0.43
C PRO A 215 -18.42 9.17 -0.03
N ALA A 216 -18.23 8.44 -1.12
CA ALA A 216 -19.24 7.53 -1.68
C ALA A 216 -18.71 6.09 -1.84
N PRO A 217 -19.58 5.07 -1.65
CA PRO A 217 -19.25 3.69 -1.99
C PRO A 217 -18.98 3.55 -3.48
N ARG A 218 -17.88 2.90 -3.83
CA ARG A 218 -17.33 2.90 -5.20
C ARG A 218 -16.87 1.54 -5.69
N TYR A 219 -16.79 0.56 -4.79
CA TYR A 219 -16.31 -0.77 -5.15
C TYR A 219 -17.40 -1.57 -5.86
N THR A 220 -16.99 -2.32 -6.88
CA THR A 220 -17.86 -3.36 -7.47
C THR A 220 -17.35 -4.69 -6.94
N GLY A 221 -18.14 -5.34 -6.09
CA GLY A 221 -17.79 -6.62 -5.48
C GLY A 221 -18.53 -7.80 -6.10
N LEU A 222 -18.29 -8.97 -5.52
CA LEU A 222 -18.94 -10.22 -5.91
C LEU A 222 -20.39 -10.33 -5.40
N THR A 223 -20.81 -9.45 -4.50
CA THR A 223 -22.11 -9.50 -3.82
C THR A 223 -23.28 -9.59 -4.80
N LYS A 224 -23.28 -8.83 -5.90
CA LYS A 224 -24.36 -8.94 -6.91
C LYS A 224 -24.47 -10.33 -7.55
N HIS A 225 -23.35 -11.02 -7.74
CA HIS A 225 -23.36 -12.40 -8.23
C HIS A 225 -23.92 -13.33 -7.14
N ALA A 226 -23.51 -13.16 -5.89
CA ALA A 226 -24.06 -13.90 -4.76
C ALA A 226 -25.56 -13.68 -4.60
N GLU A 227 -26.04 -12.44 -4.68
CA GLU A 227 -27.48 -12.12 -4.64
C GLU A 227 -28.25 -12.83 -5.76
N THR A 228 -27.68 -12.87 -6.96
CA THR A 228 -28.29 -13.54 -8.12
C THR A 228 -28.36 -15.05 -7.91
N ASP A 229 -27.27 -15.66 -7.46
CA ASP A 229 -27.19 -17.11 -7.26
C ASP A 229 -28.01 -17.61 -6.07
N LEU A 230 -28.14 -16.80 -5.01
CA LEU A 230 -28.82 -17.15 -3.76
C LEU A 230 -30.27 -16.66 -3.71
N GLY A 231 -30.67 -15.74 -4.58
CA GLY A 231 -32.02 -15.16 -4.60
C GLY A 231 -32.35 -14.30 -3.38
N CYS A 232 -31.35 -13.75 -2.71
CA CYS A 232 -31.52 -12.91 -1.52
C CYS A 232 -30.71 -11.61 -1.64
N ARG A 233 -31.08 -10.60 -0.86
CA ARG A 233 -30.34 -9.33 -0.79
C ARG A 233 -29.18 -9.44 0.18
N LEU A 234 -28.01 -8.94 -0.21
CA LEU A 234 -26.78 -9.01 0.55
C LEU A 234 -26.04 -7.68 0.44
N PHE A 235 -25.41 -7.25 1.53
CA PHE A 235 -24.69 -5.97 1.56
C PHE A 235 -23.30 -6.13 2.16
N VAL A 236 -22.33 -5.45 1.55
CA VAL A 236 -20.94 -5.37 1.99
C VAL A 236 -20.52 -3.89 1.99
N PRO A 237 -19.81 -3.40 3.03
CA PRO A 237 -19.35 -2.01 3.10
C PRO A 237 -18.53 -1.61 1.88
N GLY A 238 -18.67 -0.36 1.46
CA GLY A 238 -17.94 0.22 0.32
C GLY A 238 -18.48 -0.17 -1.06
N GLU A 239 -19.47 -1.07 -1.15
CA GLU A 239 -20.04 -1.47 -2.43
C GLU A 239 -20.96 -0.43 -3.06
N ARG A 240 -20.83 -0.26 -4.38
CA ARG A 240 -21.62 0.68 -5.15
C ARG A 240 -23.07 0.22 -5.27
N GLY A 241 -23.99 1.16 -5.07
CA GLY A 241 -25.44 0.94 -5.29
C GLY A 241 -26.16 0.35 -4.08
N MET A 242 -25.57 0.44 -2.89
CA MET A 242 -26.30 0.25 -1.64
C MET A 242 -27.42 1.31 -1.50
N PRO A 243 -28.56 0.97 -0.88
CA PRO A 243 -29.56 1.94 -0.46
C PRO A 243 -28.95 3.03 0.45
N GLU A 244 -29.36 4.28 0.27
CA GLU A 244 -28.76 5.45 0.94
C GLU A 244 -28.81 5.36 2.47
N ASP A 245 -29.86 4.77 3.03
CA ASP A 245 -30.07 4.61 4.47
C ASP A 245 -29.13 3.59 5.14
N ILE A 246 -28.51 2.72 4.34
CA ILE A 246 -27.58 1.68 4.84
C ILE A 246 -26.19 1.79 4.22
N ALA A 247 -25.97 2.73 3.30
CA ALA A 247 -24.72 2.88 2.59
C ALA A 247 -23.59 3.23 3.55
N LEU A 248 -22.55 2.40 3.59
CA LEU A 248 -21.35 2.62 4.39
C LEU A 248 -20.14 2.78 3.48
N THR A 249 -19.60 3.99 3.40
CA THR A 249 -18.38 4.27 2.61
C THR A 249 -17.15 3.78 3.37
N THR A 250 -16.32 2.97 2.70
CA THR A 250 -15.06 2.47 3.23
C THR A 250 -13.97 2.51 2.17
N ASP A 251 -12.71 2.58 2.58
CA ASP A 251 -11.55 2.48 1.69
C ASP A 251 -10.30 2.00 2.44
N THR A 252 -9.19 1.78 1.74
CA THR A 252 -7.88 1.58 2.35
C THR A 252 -7.31 2.92 2.84
N LEU A 253 -7.05 3.04 4.14
CA LEU A 253 -6.22 4.10 4.70
C LEU A 253 -4.76 3.66 4.66
N ARG A 254 -3.91 4.46 4.02
CA ARG A 254 -2.47 4.19 3.95
C ARG A 254 -1.70 5.22 4.73
N MET A 255 -0.70 4.77 5.48
CA MET A 255 0.26 5.64 6.15
C MET A 255 1.66 5.20 5.78
N ARG A 256 2.54 6.15 5.49
CA ARG A 256 3.92 5.84 5.14
C ARG A 256 4.89 6.89 5.65
N SER A 257 6.07 6.44 6.04
CA SER A 257 7.20 7.27 6.40
C SER A 257 8.51 6.59 6.01
N LYS A 258 9.58 7.38 5.92
CA LYS A 258 10.94 6.89 5.68
C LYS A 258 11.94 7.69 6.52
N PHE A 259 12.93 7.01 7.05
CA PHE A 259 13.93 7.60 7.95
C PHE A 259 15.25 6.84 7.85
N ARG A 260 16.34 7.39 8.39
CA ARG A 260 17.64 6.71 8.37
C ARG A 260 17.59 5.43 9.21
N LYS A 261 18.22 4.35 8.76
CA LYS A 261 18.23 3.04 9.43
C LYS A 261 18.58 3.10 10.92
N ASN A 262 19.55 3.95 11.28
CA ASN A 262 20.06 4.05 12.64
C ASN A 262 19.35 5.11 13.50
N ASP A 263 18.25 5.71 13.01
CA ASP A 263 17.47 6.68 13.77
C ASP A 263 16.41 5.96 14.63
N GLU A 264 16.86 5.54 15.81
CA GLU A 264 16.01 4.85 16.79
C GLU A 264 14.93 5.75 17.40
N VAL A 265 15.12 7.08 17.40
CA VAL A 265 14.11 8.01 17.94
C VAL A 265 12.88 7.99 17.04
N THR A 266 13.08 8.21 15.73
CA THR A 266 12.01 8.14 14.74
C THR A 266 11.36 6.76 14.73
N ARG A 267 12.16 5.69 14.82
CA ARG A 267 11.65 4.31 14.88
C ARG A 267 10.70 4.11 16.06
N ASN A 268 11.09 4.57 17.25
CA ASN A 268 10.28 4.44 18.46
C ASN A 268 9.00 5.29 18.39
N GLN A 269 9.07 6.51 17.86
CA GLN A 269 7.89 7.35 17.63
C GLN A 269 6.88 6.68 16.71
N LEU A 270 7.34 6.11 15.58
CA LEU A 270 6.50 5.40 14.62
C LEU A 270 5.95 4.08 15.18
N ALA A 271 6.71 3.40 16.04
CA ALA A 271 6.23 2.21 16.74
C ALA A 271 5.09 2.56 17.73
N ALA A 272 5.27 3.63 18.52
CA ALA A 272 4.24 4.13 19.44
C ALA A 272 2.97 4.56 18.69
N LEU A 273 3.14 5.25 17.54
CA LEU A 273 2.03 5.60 16.65
C LEU A 273 1.28 4.35 16.14
N GLY A 274 2.02 3.34 15.67
CA GLY A 274 1.43 2.08 15.21
C GLY A 274 0.66 1.35 16.31
N GLU A 275 1.19 1.34 17.55
CA GLU A 275 0.51 0.75 18.70
C GLU A 275 -0.78 1.50 19.04
N ALA A 276 -0.73 2.85 19.08
CA ALA A 276 -1.88 3.69 19.37
C ALA A 276 -3.02 3.47 18.37
N ILE A 277 -2.71 3.45 17.07
CA ILE A 277 -3.70 3.19 16.03
C ILE A 277 -4.23 1.75 16.09
N SER A 278 -3.37 0.77 16.40
CA SER A 278 -3.80 -0.63 16.52
C SER A 278 -4.86 -0.84 17.62
N ARG A 279 -4.86 -0.01 18.67
CA ARG A 279 -5.89 -0.04 19.72
C ARG A 279 -7.27 0.43 19.25
N LEU A 280 -7.33 1.26 18.21
CA LEU A 280 -8.59 1.74 17.63
C LEU A 280 -9.27 0.68 16.75
N ILE A 281 -8.53 -0.31 16.28
CA ILE A 281 -9.01 -1.37 15.38
C ILE A 281 -8.63 -2.73 15.97
N PRO A 282 -9.26 -3.12 17.08
CA PRO A 282 -8.93 -4.38 17.73
C PRO A 282 -9.24 -5.57 16.82
N PRO A 283 -8.52 -6.70 16.97
CA PRO A 283 -8.91 -7.95 16.35
C PRO A 283 -10.37 -8.29 16.67
N THR A 284 -11.14 -8.56 15.61
CA THR A 284 -12.53 -9.01 15.71
C THR A 284 -12.61 -10.45 15.25
N ASN A 285 -13.28 -11.28 16.04
CA ASN A 285 -13.58 -12.66 15.66
C ASN A 285 -14.73 -12.67 14.65
N LEU A 286 -14.47 -13.23 13.47
CA LEU A 286 -15.43 -13.34 12.38
C LEU A 286 -15.83 -14.80 12.17
N GLU A 287 -17.13 -15.02 12.06
CA GLU A 287 -17.68 -16.28 11.56
C GLU A 287 -17.62 -16.29 10.04
N ARG A 288 -17.10 -17.38 9.47
CA ARG A 288 -17.27 -17.66 8.04
C ARG A 288 -18.40 -18.66 7.88
N ARG A 289 -19.40 -18.30 7.08
CA ARG A 289 -20.61 -19.10 6.88
C ARG A 289 -20.85 -19.36 5.40
N ASP A 290 -21.34 -20.56 5.11
CA ASP A 290 -21.92 -20.85 3.81
C ASP A 290 -23.25 -20.09 3.70
N LEU A 291 -23.35 -19.18 2.73
CA LEU A 291 -24.50 -18.28 2.59
C LEU A 291 -25.78 -19.00 2.12
N LYS A 292 -25.66 -20.18 1.53
CA LYS A 292 -26.80 -20.97 1.05
C LYS A 292 -27.43 -21.78 2.17
N THR A 293 -26.60 -22.40 3.00
CA THR A 293 -27.05 -23.30 4.08
C THR A 293 -27.11 -22.62 5.44
N GLY A 294 -26.42 -21.49 5.61
CA GLY A 294 -26.23 -20.83 6.91
C GLY A 294 -25.21 -21.53 7.82
N SER A 295 -24.64 -22.64 7.38
CA SER A 295 -23.72 -23.45 8.17
C SER A 295 -22.43 -22.69 8.48
N LEU A 296 -21.98 -22.77 9.73
CA LEU A 296 -20.67 -22.29 10.13
C LEU A 296 -19.59 -23.16 9.48
N ILE A 297 -18.61 -22.52 8.85
CA ILE A 297 -17.44 -23.16 8.26
C ILE A 297 -16.32 -23.18 9.30
N ASP A 298 -15.90 -21.99 9.75
CA ASP A 298 -14.89 -21.78 10.79
C ASP A 298 -14.92 -20.32 11.29
N TYR A 299 -13.90 -19.97 12.07
CA TYR A 299 -13.67 -18.63 12.60
C TYR A 299 -12.35 -18.05 12.06
N VAL A 300 -12.31 -16.74 11.88
CA VAL A 300 -11.10 -16.00 11.55
C VAL A 300 -10.99 -14.73 12.37
N ASP A 301 -9.85 -14.50 12.99
CA ASP A 301 -9.56 -13.27 13.72
C ASP A 301 -8.80 -12.29 12.82
N ARG A 302 -9.33 -11.08 12.66
CA ARG A 302 -8.61 -9.98 12.01
C ARG A 302 -9.08 -8.61 12.50
N PRO A 303 -8.23 -7.57 12.44
CA PRO A 303 -8.66 -6.19 12.69
C PRO A 303 -9.77 -5.80 11.73
N ILE A 304 -10.89 -5.33 12.26
CA ILE A 304 -12.02 -4.78 11.49
C ILE A 304 -12.40 -3.44 12.12
N ASP A 305 -12.72 -2.47 11.27
CA ASP A 305 -13.25 -1.18 11.70
C ASP A 305 -14.48 -1.38 12.62
N PRO A 306 -14.47 -0.88 13.87
CA PRO A 306 -15.59 -1.03 14.79
C PRO A 306 -16.94 -0.54 14.22
N VAL A 307 -16.92 0.49 13.37
CA VAL A 307 -18.13 1.00 12.71
C VAL A 307 -18.71 -0.04 11.74
N ILE A 308 -17.85 -0.80 11.06
CA ILE A 308 -18.29 -1.93 10.21
C ILE A 308 -18.85 -3.06 11.07
N VAL A 309 -18.24 -3.35 12.22
CA VAL A 309 -18.74 -4.38 13.15
C VAL A 309 -20.17 -4.05 13.58
N ASP A 310 -20.41 -2.83 14.05
CA ASP A 310 -21.73 -2.36 14.47
C ASP A 310 -22.72 -2.39 13.29
N TRP A 311 -22.29 -1.94 12.11
CA TRP A 311 -23.10 -1.98 10.90
C TRP A 311 -23.50 -3.40 10.50
N CYS A 312 -22.60 -4.38 10.57
CA CYS A 312 -22.88 -5.79 10.31
C CYS A 312 -23.79 -6.43 11.35
N ASN A 313 -23.69 -6.01 12.61
CA ASN A 313 -24.53 -6.54 13.69
C ASN A 313 -25.96 -5.99 13.65
N SER A 314 -26.19 -4.85 12.99
CA SER A 314 -27.53 -4.26 12.91
C SER A 314 -28.52 -4.97 11.96
N ALA A 315 -28.05 -5.88 11.08
CA ALA A 315 -28.95 -6.67 10.23
C ALA A 315 -28.34 -8.02 9.81
N GLU A 316 -29.18 -8.99 9.45
CA GLU A 316 -28.71 -10.35 9.11
C GLU A 316 -28.03 -10.45 7.74
N ASN A 317 -28.41 -9.57 6.81
CA ASN A 317 -27.94 -9.55 5.43
C ASN A 317 -26.70 -8.67 5.20
N ARG A 318 -26.09 -8.16 6.28
CA ARG A 318 -24.91 -7.30 6.24
C ARG A 318 -23.67 -8.10 6.61
N TRP A 319 -22.68 -8.08 5.74
CA TRP A 319 -21.48 -8.91 5.82
C TRP A 319 -20.23 -8.04 5.69
N VAL A 320 -19.16 -8.42 6.38
CA VAL A 320 -17.84 -7.76 6.26
C VAL A 320 -17.26 -7.99 4.86
N SER A 321 -17.43 -9.20 4.34
CA SER A 321 -17.06 -9.57 2.99
C SER A 321 -17.82 -10.80 2.51
N ILE A 322 -17.97 -10.92 1.19
CA ILE A 322 -18.54 -12.09 0.52
C ILE A 322 -17.56 -12.57 -0.54
N THR A 323 -17.21 -13.84 -0.49
CA THR A 323 -16.22 -14.46 -1.37
C THR A 323 -16.69 -15.82 -1.88
N ARG A 324 -15.97 -16.37 -2.86
CA ARG A 324 -16.07 -17.77 -3.29
C ARG A 324 -14.66 -18.29 -3.58
N THR A 325 -14.37 -19.53 -3.21
CA THR A 325 -13.03 -20.12 -3.36
C THR A 325 -12.69 -20.46 -4.81
N ASP A 326 -13.70 -20.79 -5.61
CA ASP A 326 -13.59 -21.02 -7.06
C ASP A 326 -14.92 -20.66 -7.76
N ARG A 327 -14.99 -20.81 -9.09
CA ARG A 327 -16.17 -20.41 -9.88
C ARG A 327 -17.46 -21.15 -9.49
N ASN A 328 -17.35 -22.39 -9.03
CA ASN A 328 -18.48 -23.28 -8.72
C ASN A 328 -18.60 -23.59 -7.22
N GLY A 329 -17.68 -23.07 -6.40
CA GLY A 329 -17.65 -23.25 -4.96
C GLY A 329 -18.77 -22.49 -4.25
N PRO A 330 -19.01 -22.80 -2.96
CA PRO A 330 -20.03 -22.13 -2.18
C PRO A 330 -19.71 -20.64 -1.99
N TRP A 331 -20.76 -19.84 -1.88
CA TRP A 331 -20.66 -18.46 -1.43
C TRP A 331 -20.40 -18.43 0.06
N ILE A 332 -19.30 -17.78 0.46
CA ILE A 332 -18.85 -17.66 1.84
C ILE A 332 -19.01 -16.21 2.27
N GLY A 333 -19.80 -15.98 3.32
CA GLY A 333 -19.93 -14.69 3.97
C GLY A 333 -19.12 -14.65 5.25
N GLU A 334 -18.47 -13.52 5.50
CA GLU A 334 -17.79 -13.25 6.78
C GLU A 334 -18.58 -12.19 7.56
N ARG A 335 -18.84 -12.45 8.84
CA ARG A 335 -19.53 -11.51 9.74
C ARG A 335 -18.96 -11.57 11.14
N PRO A 336 -19.09 -10.51 11.97
CA PRO A 336 -18.70 -10.59 13.37
C PRO A 336 -19.48 -11.67 14.11
N THR A 337 -18.82 -12.38 15.03
CA THR A 337 -19.51 -13.19 16.03
C THR A 337 -20.44 -12.28 16.82
N ARG A 338 -21.74 -12.61 16.84
CA ARG A 338 -22.69 -11.87 17.67
C ARG A 338 -22.33 -12.09 19.15
N PRO A 339 -22.29 -11.03 19.97
CA PRO A 339 -22.08 -11.16 21.41
C PRO A 339 -23.23 -11.92 22.11
#